data_AF-A0A8T6RKG1-F1
#
_entry.id   AF-A0A8T6RKG1-F1
#
_cell.length_a   1.000
_cell.length_b   1.000
_cell.length_c   1.000
_cell.angle_alpha   90.00
_cell.angle_beta   90.00
_cell.angle_gamma   90.00
#
_symmetry.space_group_name_H-M   'P 1'
#
loop_
_entity.id
_entity.type
_entity.pdbx_description
1 polymer ?
#
loop_
_entity_poly.entity_id
_entity_poly.type
_entity_poly.pdbx_seq_one_letter_code
_entity_poly.pdbx_strand_id
1 'polypeptide(L)'
;MFKKYSKQLSGYFEKNKDSNSMDYIAKEFLNLMKQKCEKCLRYRTECALNPHCKDRRYVNILIDMEVKPDDLPSFCYLQHKRSIENILKGKPNLFDPIDAKLYLIDFLQIVGVKKTLSGNMNRICSNLDQLLPKLAPNFDSKLLEDKKLFIFTLNDSLNLVDFNSEIVTINLKFEYPKSEEELKAFILLYQKMYHLDIEIIEEMWGWWYLKVIFPDLNELKERIENFEQKIGFDSTYDFPDLKSLKEKFLKIKSLKEKIKISELIGTEISKKLENLCDHVQYYEEDNKFVYFIDVKTPKSQNWYNSKFSVNKLKKIFEILAQLNI
;
A
#
# COMPACT_ATOMS: atom_id res chain seq x y z
N MET A 1 15.35 -15.76 20.85
CA MET A 1 14.25 -15.76 21.83
C MET A 1 13.00 -15.05 21.30
N PHE A 2 13.03 -13.75 20.98
CA PHE A 2 11.85 -12.97 20.53
C PHE A 2 11.05 -13.61 19.38
N LYS A 3 11.69 -13.98 18.27
CA LYS A 3 11.01 -14.66 17.15
C LYS A 3 10.32 -15.97 17.57
N LYS A 4 10.94 -16.72 18.49
CA LYS A 4 10.46 -18.03 18.96
C LYS A 4 9.19 -17.92 19.80
N TYR A 5 9.10 -16.89 20.67
CA TYR A 5 8.01 -16.75 21.64
C TYR A 5 6.95 -15.71 21.28
N SER A 6 7.15 -14.91 20.23
CA SER A 6 6.20 -13.86 19.81
C SER A 6 4.76 -14.36 19.63
N LYS A 7 4.57 -15.53 19.00
CA LYS A 7 3.26 -16.14 18.78
C LYS A 7 2.61 -16.59 20.09
N GLN A 8 3.40 -17.14 21.01
CA GLN A 8 2.92 -17.57 22.33
C GLN A 8 2.52 -16.38 23.20
N LEU A 9 3.30 -15.28 23.16
CA LEU A 9 2.95 -14.04 23.85
C LEU A 9 1.68 -13.41 23.30
N SER A 10 1.52 -13.38 21.97
CA SER A 10 0.29 -12.86 21.33
C SER A 10 -0.93 -13.68 21.75
N GLY A 11 -0.82 -15.01 21.72
CA GLY A 11 -1.89 -15.90 22.18
C GLY A 11 -2.18 -15.80 23.68
N TYR A 12 -1.19 -15.41 24.49
CA TYR A 12 -1.41 -15.11 25.91
C TYR A 12 -2.26 -13.84 26.09
N PHE A 13 -1.95 -12.76 25.35
CA PHE A 13 -2.70 -11.51 25.38
C PHE A 13 -4.15 -11.70 24.95
N GLU A 14 -4.41 -12.49 23.91
CA GLU A 14 -5.76 -12.76 23.45
C GLU A 14 -6.61 -13.52 24.48
N LYS A 15 -6.00 -14.44 25.24
CA LYS A 15 -6.69 -15.29 26.21
C LYS A 15 -6.92 -14.64 27.58
N ASN A 16 -6.09 -13.68 27.97
CA ASN A 16 -6.04 -13.16 29.34
C ASN A 16 -6.39 -11.66 29.44
N LYS A 17 -7.21 -11.14 28.54
CA LYS A 17 -7.50 -9.70 28.39
C LYS A 17 -7.85 -8.97 29.70
N ASP A 18 -8.57 -9.63 30.60
CA ASP A 18 -9.09 -9.01 31.84
C ASP A 18 -8.36 -9.47 33.11
N SER A 19 -7.10 -9.92 32.99
CA SER A 19 -6.32 -10.44 34.12
C SER A 19 -5.39 -9.39 34.73
N ASN A 20 -5.14 -9.46 36.05
CA ASN A 20 -4.10 -8.67 36.73
C ASN A 20 -2.71 -8.81 36.08
N SER A 21 -2.45 -9.91 35.38
CA SER A 21 -1.22 -10.12 34.63
C SER A 21 -1.09 -9.14 33.45
N MET A 22 -2.21 -8.75 32.82
CA MET A 22 -2.20 -7.75 31.75
C MET A 22 -1.84 -6.37 32.27
N ASP A 23 -2.34 -5.98 33.44
CA ASP A 23 -1.98 -4.71 34.07
C ASP A 23 -0.48 -4.66 34.39
N TYR A 24 0.07 -5.76 34.91
CA TYR A 24 1.49 -5.87 35.15
C TYR A 24 2.30 -5.74 33.85
N ILE A 25 1.93 -6.47 32.80
CA ILE A 25 2.64 -6.42 31.51
C ILE A 25 2.51 -5.04 30.87
N ALA A 26 1.33 -4.44 30.90
CA ALA A 26 1.09 -3.09 30.39
C ALA A 26 1.95 -2.07 31.13
N LYS A 27 2.00 -2.14 32.47
CA LYS A 27 2.85 -1.27 33.30
C LYS A 27 4.33 -1.43 32.96
N GLU A 28 4.84 -2.65 32.88
CA GLU A 28 6.25 -2.91 32.53
C GLU A 28 6.57 -2.44 31.11
N PHE A 29 5.67 -2.69 30.16
CA PHE A 29 5.81 -2.20 28.80
C PHE A 29 5.86 -0.66 28.77
N LEU A 30 4.89 0.03 29.38
CA LEU A 30 4.85 1.49 29.46
C LEU A 30 6.07 2.09 30.18
N ASN A 31 6.61 1.42 31.18
CA ASN A 31 7.86 1.84 31.84
C ASN A 31 9.07 1.74 30.90
N LEU A 32 9.22 0.63 30.19
CA LEU A 32 10.28 0.45 29.18
C LEU A 32 10.16 1.48 28.06
N MET A 33 8.92 1.73 27.63
CA MET A 33 8.53 2.73 26.63
C MET A 33 8.99 4.14 27.07
N LYS A 34 8.69 4.52 28.31
CA LYS A 34 9.10 5.80 28.91
C LYS A 34 10.62 5.94 29.00
N GLN A 35 11.31 4.92 29.53
CA GLN A 35 12.78 4.93 29.67
C GLN A 35 13.48 5.10 28.31
N LYS A 36 12.99 4.42 27.27
CA LYS A 36 13.49 4.59 25.91
C LYS A 36 13.30 6.01 25.39
N CYS A 37 12.11 6.59 25.60
CA CYS A 37 11.83 7.96 25.19
C CYS A 37 12.75 8.96 25.89
N GLU A 38 12.93 8.84 27.20
CA GLU A 38 13.84 9.68 27.98
C GLU A 38 15.28 9.59 27.46
N LYS A 39 15.76 8.38 27.16
CA LYS A 39 17.08 8.17 26.56
C LYS A 39 17.19 8.87 25.20
N CYS A 40 16.21 8.70 24.31
CA CYS A 40 16.22 9.33 22.98
C CYS A 40 16.19 10.87 23.08
N LEU A 41 15.39 11.41 24.01
CA LEU A 41 15.29 12.85 24.24
C LEU A 41 16.56 13.45 24.86
N ARG A 42 17.42 12.64 25.49
CA ARG A 42 18.75 13.06 25.95
C ARG A 42 19.74 13.21 24.80
N TYR A 43 19.61 12.40 23.75
CA TYR A 43 20.51 12.36 22.58
C TYR A 43 19.83 12.87 21.30
N ARG A 44 19.10 13.99 21.38
CA ARG A 44 18.29 14.53 20.26
C ARG A 44 19.08 14.73 18.97
N THR A 45 20.33 15.20 19.05
CA THR A 45 21.19 15.40 17.88
C THR A 45 21.46 14.10 17.16
N GLU A 46 21.77 13.03 17.89
CA GLU A 46 21.96 11.70 17.32
C GLU A 46 20.66 11.17 16.71
N CYS A 47 19.52 11.37 17.37
CA CYS A 47 18.21 10.98 16.83
C CYS A 47 17.80 11.78 15.57
N ALA A 48 18.24 13.03 15.45
CA ALA A 48 18.03 13.84 14.25
C ALA A 48 18.89 13.35 13.08
N LEU A 49 20.13 12.93 13.37
CA LEU A 49 21.07 12.38 12.40
C LEU A 49 20.79 10.92 12.03
N ASN A 50 19.94 10.22 12.80
CA ASN A 50 19.52 8.83 12.54
C ASN A 50 18.05 8.76 12.07
N PRO A 51 17.76 9.06 10.79
CA PRO A 51 16.41 9.04 10.24
C PRO A 51 15.77 7.64 10.27
N HIS A 52 16.57 6.58 10.18
CA HIS A 52 16.12 5.17 10.18
C HIS A 52 15.90 4.58 11.58
N CYS A 53 15.72 5.41 12.60
CA CYS A 53 15.45 4.94 13.95
C CYS A 53 14.22 4.02 13.97
N LYS A 54 14.44 2.72 14.22
CA LYS A 54 13.39 1.69 14.25
C LYS A 54 12.37 1.95 15.34
N ASP A 55 12.80 2.61 16.42
CA ASP A 55 11.92 3.00 17.51
C ASP A 55 10.92 4.09 17.08
N ARG A 56 11.02 4.72 15.89
CA ARG A 56 9.97 5.66 15.43
C ARG A 56 8.61 5.00 15.18
N ARG A 57 8.57 3.67 14.95
CA ARG A 57 7.32 2.90 14.88
C ARG A 57 6.52 2.95 16.18
N TYR A 58 7.18 3.25 17.29
CA TYR A 58 6.57 3.47 18.59
C TYR A 58 5.50 4.57 18.56
N VAL A 59 5.72 5.63 17.78
CA VAL A 59 4.75 6.73 17.67
C VAL A 59 3.44 6.22 17.07
N ASN A 60 3.51 5.35 16.05
CA ASN A 60 2.31 4.73 15.48
C ASN A 60 1.57 3.89 16.53
N ILE A 61 2.30 3.13 17.35
CA ILE A 61 1.70 2.31 18.42
C ILE A 61 0.98 3.20 19.44
N LEU A 62 1.58 4.30 19.88
CA LEU A 62 0.92 5.22 20.81
C LEU A 62 -0.33 5.85 20.21
N ILE A 63 -0.29 6.22 18.93
CA ILE A 63 -1.45 6.77 18.22
C ILE A 63 -2.55 5.70 18.07
N ASP A 64 -2.19 4.44 17.79
CA ASP A 64 -3.13 3.32 17.78
C ASP A 64 -3.77 3.04 19.14
N MET A 65 -3.08 3.39 20.22
CA MET A 65 -3.62 3.35 21.58
C MET A 65 -4.42 4.62 21.95
N GLU A 66 -4.66 5.51 20.98
CA GLU A 66 -5.38 6.78 21.16
C GLU A 66 -4.76 7.70 22.23
N VAL A 67 -3.44 7.60 22.44
CA VAL A 67 -2.72 8.41 23.41
C VAL A 67 -2.67 9.86 22.96
N LYS A 68 -3.23 10.76 23.76
CA LYS A 68 -3.36 12.19 23.43
C LYS A 68 -2.06 12.78 22.86
N PRO A 69 -2.14 13.70 21.89
CA PRO A 69 -0.96 14.32 21.28
C PRO A 69 0.05 14.90 22.27
N ASP A 70 -0.43 15.45 23.39
CA ASP A 70 0.40 16.08 24.44
C ASP A 70 1.24 15.07 25.23
N ASP A 71 0.80 13.81 25.28
CA ASP A 71 1.50 12.71 25.97
C ASP A 71 2.48 11.97 25.03
N LEU A 72 2.45 12.28 23.72
CA LEU A 72 3.41 11.72 22.77
C LEU A 72 4.81 12.32 22.97
N PRO A 73 5.88 11.57 22.67
CA PRO A 73 7.24 12.12 22.68
C PRO A 73 7.38 13.21 21.60
N SER A 74 7.26 14.46 22.03
CA SER A 74 7.10 15.65 21.16
C SER A 74 8.12 15.74 20.03
N PHE A 75 9.39 15.46 20.30
CA PHE A 75 10.45 15.46 19.28
C PHE A 75 10.21 14.39 18.21
N CYS A 76 9.97 13.14 18.62
CA CYS A 76 9.73 12.03 17.69
C CYS A 76 8.46 12.28 16.87
N TYR A 77 7.42 12.78 17.52
CA TYR A 77 6.15 13.09 16.86
C TYR A 77 6.29 14.24 15.85
N LEU A 78 7.06 15.28 16.17
CA LEU A 78 7.35 16.37 15.23
C LEU A 78 8.11 15.89 13.99
N GLN A 79 9.12 15.02 14.16
CA GLN A 79 9.84 14.44 13.02
C GLN A 79 8.92 13.54 12.18
N HIS A 80 8.01 12.82 12.84
CA HIS A 80 6.99 12.01 12.18
C HIS A 80 6.06 12.88 11.30
N LYS A 81 5.53 13.98 11.86
CA LYS A 81 4.74 14.98 11.12
C LYS A 81 5.47 15.53 9.90
N ARG A 82 6.73 15.94 10.06
CA ARG A 82 7.55 16.48 8.96
C ARG A 82 7.77 15.46 7.85
N SER A 83 7.98 14.20 8.21
CA SER A 83 8.13 13.10 7.26
C SER A 83 6.86 12.89 6.44
N ILE A 84 5.69 12.90 7.10
CA ILE A 84 4.39 12.84 6.41
C ILE A 84 4.17 14.05 5.50
N GLU A 85 4.42 15.26 6.02
CA GLU A 85 4.29 16.50 5.24
C GLU A 85 5.16 16.49 3.98
N ASN A 86 6.39 15.99 4.06
CA ASN A 86 7.26 15.87 2.90
C ASN A 86 6.68 14.93 1.84
N ILE A 87 6.15 13.77 2.22
CA ILE A 87 5.50 12.85 1.25
C ILE A 87 4.29 13.48 0.60
N LEU A 88 3.42 14.12 1.40
CA LEU A 88 2.22 14.75 0.88
C LEU A 88 2.58 15.83 -0.15
N LYS A 89 3.68 16.56 0.08
CA LYS A 89 4.17 17.61 -0.82
C LYS A 89 5.13 17.11 -1.92
N GLY A 90 5.30 15.79 -2.09
CA GLY A 90 6.21 15.21 -3.07
C GLY A 90 7.69 15.57 -2.86
N LYS A 91 8.08 15.96 -1.64
CA LYS A 91 9.45 16.30 -1.29
C LYS A 91 10.23 15.03 -0.94
N PRO A 92 11.54 14.98 -1.26
CA PRO A 92 12.37 13.85 -0.90
C PRO A 92 12.38 13.67 0.62
N ASN A 93 12.25 12.42 1.03
CA ASN A 93 12.30 12.03 2.43
C ASN A 93 13.49 11.10 2.64
N LEU A 94 14.12 11.18 3.81
CA LEU A 94 15.24 10.28 4.13
C LEU A 94 14.76 8.82 4.28
N PHE A 95 13.46 8.64 4.52
CA PHE A 95 12.80 7.35 4.58
C PHE A 95 11.33 7.55 4.22
N ASP A 96 10.76 6.56 3.55
CA ASP A 96 9.31 6.50 3.36
C ASP A 96 8.66 5.92 4.62
N PRO A 97 7.91 6.71 5.41
CA PRO A 97 7.03 6.17 6.42
C PRO A 97 6.10 5.16 5.77
N ILE A 98 6.01 3.98 6.39
CA ILE A 98 5.10 2.91 6.00
C ILE A 98 4.09 2.77 7.13
N ASP A 99 2.81 2.73 6.79
CA ASP A 99 1.70 2.68 7.75
C ASP A 99 1.85 3.76 8.84
N ALA A 100 2.28 4.97 8.45
CA ALA A 100 2.51 6.05 9.40
C ALA A 100 1.21 6.67 9.86
N LYS A 101 1.06 6.89 11.16
CA LYS A 101 -0.20 7.31 11.76
C LYS A 101 -0.11 8.75 12.25
N LEU A 102 -1.18 9.49 12.02
CA LEU A 102 -1.28 10.89 12.39
C LEU A 102 -2.69 11.21 12.84
N TYR A 103 -2.84 12.06 13.85
CA TYR A 103 -4.14 12.59 14.22
C TYR A 103 -4.74 13.40 13.07
N LEU A 104 -6.04 13.20 12.85
CA LEU A 104 -6.79 13.87 11.78
C LEU A 104 -6.63 15.38 11.85
N ILE A 105 -6.71 15.98 13.04
CA ILE A 105 -6.53 17.43 13.21
C ILE A 105 -5.18 17.94 12.71
N ASP A 106 -4.13 17.14 12.84
CA ASP A 106 -2.79 17.48 12.39
C ASP A 106 -2.62 17.24 10.89
N PHE A 107 -3.20 16.16 10.37
CA PHE A 107 -3.28 15.91 8.92
C PHE A 107 -3.98 17.06 8.20
N LEU A 108 -5.15 17.48 8.71
CA LEU A 108 -5.93 18.58 8.17
C LEU A 108 -5.13 19.89 8.15
N GLN A 109 -4.35 20.17 9.20
CA GLN A 109 -3.45 21.33 9.22
C GLN A 109 -2.36 21.25 8.16
N ILE A 110 -1.75 20.07 7.97
CA ILE A 110 -0.71 19.87 6.95
C ILE A 110 -1.26 20.09 5.54
N VAL A 111 -2.48 19.61 5.26
CA VAL A 111 -3.16 19.78 3.96
C VAL A 111 -3.68 21.21 3.76
N GLY A 112 -3.85 21.99 4.84
CA GLY A 112 -4.33 23.37 4.80
C GLY A 112 -5.85 23.53 5.02
N VAL A 113 -6.51 22.53 5.58
CA VAL A 113 -7.92 22.59 5.98
C VAL A 113 -8.05 23.40 7.28
N LYS A 114 -8.94 24.40 7.31
CA LYS A 114 -9.15 25.26 8.49
C LYS A 114 -9.68 24.46 9.69
N LYS A 115 -9.11 24.68 10.89
CA LYS A 115 -9.44 23.99 12.15
C LYS A 115 -10.94 23.96 12.51
N THR A 116 -11.70 24.97 12.09
CA THR A 116 -13.14 25.12 12.39
C THR A 116 -14.04 24.12 11.65
N LEU A 117 -13.48 23.20 10.85
CA LEU A 117 -14.22 22.20 10.08
C LEU A 117 -14.37 20.85 10.81
N SER A 118 -13.92 20.77 12.07
CA SER A 118 -14.06 19.58 12.91
C SER A 118 -15.53 19.17 13.05
N GLY A 119 -15.85 17.92 12.69
CA GLY A 119 -17.15 17.30 13.01
C GLY A 119 -18.07 17.04 11.82
N ASN A 120 -17.80 17.56 10.62
CA ASN A 120 -18.57 17.21 9.42
C ASN A 120 -17.71 16.46 8.40
N MET A 121 -17.83 15.13 8.40
CA MET A 121 -17.09 14.22 7.52
C MET A 121 -17.19 14.62 6.04
N ASN A 122 -18.41 14.82 5.53
CA ASN A 122 -18.63 15.14 4.11
C ASN A 122 -17.95 16.45 3.70
N ARG A 123 -17.99 17.45 4.59
CA ARG A 123 -17.29 18.73 4.37
C ARG A 123 -15.78 18.57 4.43
N ILE A 124 -15.25 17.73 5.31
CA ILE A 124 -13.81 17.42 5.35
C ILE A 124 -13.40 16.74 4.06
N CYS A 125 -14.09 15.66 3.63
CA CYS A 125 -13.81 14.95 2.39
C CYS A 125 -13.85 15.89 1.17
N SER A 126 -14.88 16.74 1.07
CA SER A 126 -14.97 17.73 -0.01
C SER A 126 -13.77 18.69 -0.07
N ASN A 127 -13.23 19.11 1.08
CA ASN A 127 -12.02 19.94 1.10
C ASN A 127 -10.78 19.13 0.74
N LEU A 128 -10.67 17.88 1.20
CA LEU A 128 -9.56 17.00 0.86
C LEU A 128 -9.51 16.73 -0.65
N ASP A 129 -10.65 16.45 -1.28
CA ASP A 129 -10.77 16.25 -2.73
C ASP A 129 -10.37 17.51 -3.53
N GLN A 130 -10.46 18.70 -2.94
CA GLN A 130 -10.03 19.95 -3.59
C GLN A 130 -8.55 20.28 -3.36
N LEU A 131 -7.99 19.89 -2.22
CA LEU A 131 -6.64 20.29 -1.80
C LEU A 131 -5.58 19.24 -2.14
N LEU A 132 -5.88 17.96 -1.97
CA LEU A 132 -4.93 16.87 -2.20
C LEU A 132 -4.47 16.77 -3.68
N PRO A 133 -5.34 16.94 -4.71
CA PRO A 133 -4.88 16.97 -6.10
C PRO A 133 -3.89 18.10 -6.41
N LYS A 134 -3.90 19.17 -5.61
CA LYS A 134 -2.95 20.30 -5.79
C LYS A 134 -1.57 19.97 -5.23
N LEU A 135 -1.46 18.96 -4.37
CA LEU A 135 -0.20 18.54 -3.77
C LEU A 135 0.53 17.49 -4.59
N ALA A 136 -0.20 16.67 -5.37
CA ALA A 136 0.39 15.64 -6.22
C ALA A 136 -0.45 15.33 -7.47
N PRO A 137 0.20 15.04 -8.61
CA PRO A 137 -0.46 14.40 -9.74
C PRO A 137 -0.83 12.96 -9.34
N ASN A 138 -1.95 12.42 -9.82
CA ASN A 138 -2.49 11.07 -9.51
C ASN A 138 -3.20 10.95 -8.16
N PHE A 139 -4.15 11.86 -7.90
CA PHE A 139 -5.10 11.74 -6.81
C PHE A 139 -6.38 11.05 -7.27
N ASP A 140 -6.83 10.05 -6.51
CA ASP A 140 -8.19 9.53 -6.56
C ASP A 140 -8.64 9.19 -5.13
N SER A 141 -9.95 9.12 -4.89
CA SER A 141 -10.50 8.91 -3.56
C SER A 141 -11.79 8.11 -3.57
N LYS A 142 -12.08 7.49 -2.43
CA LYS A 142 -13.32 6.78 -2.16
C LYS A 142 -13.75 7.02 -0.71
N LEU A 143 -14.96 7.55 -0.55
CA LEU A 143 -15.63 7.65 0.74
C LEU A 143 -16.51 6.40 0.95
N LEU A 144 -16.33 5.74 2.10
CA LEU A 144 -17.20 4.69 2.60
C LEU A 144 -18.00 5.26 3.77
N GLU A 145 -19.15 5.86 3.49
CA GLU A 145 -19.94 6.64 4.46
C GLU A 145 -20.34 5.82 5.69
N ASP A 146 -20.86 4.61 5.49
CA ASP A 146 -21.32 3.72 6.56
C ASP A 146 -20.20 3.34 7.55
N LYS A 147 -18.96 3.31 7.06
CA LYS A 147 -17.78 2.97 7.85
C LYS A 147 -17.04 4.20 8.34
N LYS A 148 -17.43 5.38 7.85
CA LYS A 148 -16.73 6.65 8.03
C LYS A 148 -15.24 6.52 7.74
N LEU A 149 -14.94 5.97 6.56
CA LEU A 149 -13.58 5.84 6.04
C LEU A 149 -13.43 6.65 4.76
N PHE A 150 -12.36 7.45 4.66
CA PHE A 150 -11.97 8.10 3.42
C PHE A 150 -10.62 7.55 2.97
N ILE A 151 -10.63 6.84 1.84
CA ILE A 151 -9.46 6.17 1.28
C ILE A 151 -9.03 6.97 0.05
N PHE A 152 -7.74 7.23 -0.11
CA PHE A 152 -7.25 7.99 -1.25
C PHE A 152 -5.87 7.54 -1.70
N THR A 153 -5.59 7.75 -2.97
CA THR A 153 -4.26 7.58 -3.55
C THR A 153 -3.56 8.92 -3.69
N LEU A 154 -2.25 8.92 -3.44
CA LEU A 154 -1.39 10.09 -3.61
C LEU A 154 0.05 9.61 -3.84
N ASN A 155 0.73 10.03 -4.91
CA ASN A 155 2.13 9.64 -5.19
C ASN A 155 2.37 8.12 -5.09
N ASP A 156 1.56 7.32 -5.76
CA ASP A 156 1.61 5.84 -5.75
C ASP A 156 1.40 5.18 -4.37
N SER A 157 0.93 5.94 -3.38
CA SER A 157 0.64 5.46 -2.04
C SER A 157 -0.86 5.44 -1.79
N LEU A 158 -1.33 4.38 -1.16
CA LEU A 158 -2.69 4.30 -0.64
C LEU A 158 -2.70 4.86 0.78
N ASN A 159 -3.68 5.68 1.11
CA ASN A 159 -3.82 6.37 2.38
C ASN A 159 -5.25 6.20 2.89
N LEU A 160 -5.42 6.26 4.21
CA LEU A 160 -6.70 6.01 4.87
C LEU A 160 -6.93 7.06 5.97
N VAL A 161 -8.10 7.68 5.96
CA VAL A 161 -8.63 8.46 7.08
C VAL A 161 -9.74 7.65 7.73
N ASP A 162 -9.60 7.35 9.02
CA ASP A 162 -10.64 6.78 9.85
C ASP A 162 -11.24 7.87 10.73
N PHE A 163 -12.47 8.27 10.45
CA PHE A 163 -13.15 9.34 11.20
C PHE A 163 -13.72 8.85 12.54
N ASN A 164 -13.78 7.55 12.81
CA ASN A 164 -14.19 7.05 14.13
C ASN A 164 -13.06 7.21 15.16
N SER A 165 -11.85 6.86 14.77
CA SER A 165 -10.65 7.00 15.61
C SER A 165 -9.97 8.36 15.46
N GLU A 166 -10.39 9.17 14.49
CA GLU A 166 -9.74 10.43 14.11
C GLU A 166 -8.25 10.25 13.78
N ILE A 167 -7.90 9.12 13.15
CA ILE A 167 -6.54 8.78 12.76
C ILE A 167 -6.43 8.69 11.23
N VAL A 168 -5.30 9.15 10.72
CA VAL A 168 -4.92 9.07 9.32
C VAL A 168 -3.70 8.17 9.20
N THR A 169 -3.81 7.13 8.37
CA THR A 169 -2.72 6.23 8.02
C THR A 169 -2.19 6.60 6.63
N ILE A 170 -0.91 6.94 6.57
CA ILE A 170 -0.18 7.34 5.38
C ILE A 170 0.65 6.18 4.86
N ASN A 171 0.62 5.97 3.55
CA ASN A 171 1.35 4.91 2.84
C ASN A 171 1.07 3.51 3.42
N LEU A 172 -0.20 3.13 3.35
CA LEU A 172 -0.74 1.86 3.81
C LEU A 172 -0.12 0.70 3.00
N LYS A 173 0.56 -0.23 3.69
CA LYS A 173 1.25 -1.39 3.10
C LYS A 173 1.00 -2.68 3.87
N PHE A 174 1.25 -2.71 5.19
CA PHE A 174 1.20 -3.96 5.94
C PHE A 174 -0.13 -4.24 6.60
N GLU A 175 -1.01 -3.24 6.67
CA GLU A 175 -2.39 -3.46 7.10
C GLU A 175 -3.19 -4.26 6.06
N TYR A 176 -4.36 -4.73 6.50
CA TYR A 176 -5.27 -5.57 5.75
C TYR A 176 -6.65 -4.91 5.74
N PRO A 177 -7.42 -5.03 4.66
CA PRO A 177 -8.79 -4.55 4.65
C PRO A 177 -9.57 -5.26 5.76
N LYS A 178 -10.29 -4.49 6.58
CA LYS A 178 -11.13 -4.99 7.67
C LYS A 178 -12.48 -5.50 7.16
N SER A 179 -12.80 -5.24 5.89
CA SER A 179 -14.06 -5.60 5.27
C SER A 179 -13.98 -5.71 3.74
N GLU A 180 -15.00 -6.31 3.14
CA GLU A 180 -15.12 -6.43 1.68
C GLU A 180 -15.23 -5.06 1.00
N GLU A 181 -16.00 -4.13 1.56
CA GLU A 181 -16.19 -2.79 0.99
C GLU A 181 -14.86 -2.00 0.96
N GLU A 182 -14.05 -2.17 2.00
CA GLU A 182 -12.70 -1.59 2.07
C GLU A 182 -11.76 -2.23 1.05
N LEU A 183 -11.78 -3.57 0.92
CA LEU A 183 -11.00 -4.27 -0.11
C LEU A 183 -11.41 -3.82 -1.53
N LYS A 184 -12.71 -3.71 -1.81
CA LYS A 184 -13.25 -3.23 -3.08
C LYS A 184 -12.79 -1.80 -3.38
N ALA A 185 -12.81 -0.92 -2.38
CA ALA A 185 -12.29 0.44 -2.51
C ALA A 185 -10.79 0.44 -2.84
N PHE A 186 -9.99 -0.41 -2.20
CA PHE A 186 -8.56 -0.54 -2.51
C PHE A 186 -8.33 -1.00 -3.95
N ILE A 187 -9.05 -2.02 -4.41
CA ILE A 187 -8.97 -2.54 -5.78
C ILE A 187 -9.31 -1.45 -6.80
N LEU A 188 -10.42 -0.74 -6.61
CA LEU A 188 -10.86 0.33 -7.52
C LEU A 188 -9.88 1.50 -7.58
N LEU A 189 -9.29 1.88 -6.46
CA LEU A 189 -8.28 2.94 -6.42
C LEU A 189 -6.98 2.50 -7.12
N TYR A 190 -6.54 1.26 -6.91
CA TYR A 190 -5.40 0.71 -7.64
C TYR A 190 -5.68 0.56 -9.14
N GLN A 191 -6.89 0.17 -9.52
CA GLN A 191 -7.31 0.06 -10.92
C GLN A 191 -7.12 1.38 -11.66
N LYS A 192 -7.60 2.48 -11.06
CA LYS A 192 -7.43 3.82 -11.62
C LYS A 192 -5.97 4.28 -11.62
N MET A 193 -5.25 4.03 -10.53
CA MET A 193 -3.86 4.46 -10.39
C MET A 193 -2.91 3.78 -11.39
N TYR A 194 -3.19 2.52 -11.76
CA TYR A 194 -2.39 1.77 -12.74
C TYR A 194 -3.04 1.70 -14.13
N HIS A 195 -4.16 2.41 -14.33
CA HIS A 195 -4.91 2.44 -15.59
C HIS A 195 -5.29 1.05 -16.14
N LEU A 196 -5.64 0.11 -15.25
CA LEU A 196 -6.02 -1.25 -15.63
C LEU A 196 -7.53 -1.38 -15.84
N ASP A 197 -7.94 -2.25 -16.75
CA ASP A 197 -9.34 -2.66 -16.86
C ASP A 197 -9.56 -3.94 -16.04
N ILE A 198 -10.31 -3.81 -14.95
CA ILE A 198 -10.52 -4.87 -13.97
C ILE A 198 -12.00 -4.99 -13.65
N GLU A 199 -12.51 -6.21 -13.79
CA GLU A 199 -13.82 -6.63 -13.31
C GLU A 199 -13.64 -7.48 -12.05
N ILE A 200 -14.41 -7.17 -11.00
CA ILE A 200 -14.42 -7.96 -9.75
C ILE A 200 -15.56 -8.96 -9.83
N ILE A 201 -15.23 -10.24 -9.88
CA ILE A 201 -16.20 -11.34 -9.87
C ILE A 201 -16.30 -11.88 -8.45
N GLU A 202 -17.46 -11.72 -7.83
CA GLU A 202 -17.72 -12.15 -6.46
C GLU A 202 -18.28 -13.58 -6.47
N GLU A 203 -17.56 -14.54 -5.87
CA GLU A 203 -18.03 -15.92 -5.72
C GLU A 203 -18.51 -16.23 -4.29
N MET A 204 -19.06 -17.44 -4.12
CA MET A 204 -19.53 -17.93 -2.83
C MET A 204 -18.40 -17.98 -1.79
N TRP A 205 -18.79 -17.82 -0.51
CA TRP A 205 -17.89 -17.92 0.66
C TRP A 205 -16.73 -16.91 0.71
N GLY A 206 -16.90 -15.75 0.06
CA GLY A 206 -15.95 -14.64 0.16
C GLY A 206 -14.67 -14.86 -0.65
N TRP A 207 -14.77 -15.56 -1.79
CA TRP A 207 -13.71 -15.64 -2.79
C TRP A 207 -14.01 -14.67 -3.91
N TRP A 208 -13.06 -13.80 -4.23
CA TRP A 208 -13.18 -12.88 -5.36
C TRP A 208 -12.15 -13.24 -6.43
N TYR A 209 -12.51 -13.05 -7.69
CA TYR A 209 -11.58 -13.07 -8.81
C TYR A 209 -11.47 -11.67 -9.40
N LEU A 210 -10.23 -11.21 -9.58
CA LEU A 210 -9.94 -10.05 -10.40
C LEU A 210 -9.76 -10.53 -11.82
N LYS A 211 -10.73 -10.22 -12.68
CA LYS A 211 -10.64 -10.43 -14.12
C LYS A 211 -9.97 -9.20 -14.73
N VAL A 212 -8.73 -9.35 -15.16
CA VAL A 212 -7.93 -8.27 -15.74
C VAL A 212 -7.91 -8.45 -17.26
N ILE A 213 -8.37 -7.45 -17.99
CA ILE A 213 -8.45 -7.48 -19.44
C ILE A 213 -7.36 -6.58 -20.00
N PHE A 214 -6.46 -7.16 -20.80
CA PHE A 214 -5.41 -6.39 -21.47
C PHE A 214 -5.82 -5.99 -22.90
N PRO A 215 -5.18 -4.95 -23.47
CA PRO A 215 -5.40 -4.53 -24.86
C PRO A 215 -5.17 -5.67 -25.86
N ASP A 216 -5.64 -5.46 -27.10
CA ASP A 216 -5.52 -6.43 -28.19
C ASP A 216 -4.04 -6.81 -28.43
N LEU A 217 -3.79 -8.10 -28.56
CA LEU A 217 -2.50 -8.69 -28.91
C LEU A 217 -1.83 -8.04 -30.11
N ASN A 218 -2.62 -7.61 -31.10
CA ASN A 218 -2.13 -6.94 -32.29
C ASN A 218 -1.62 -5.54 -31.97
N GLU A 219 -2.28 -4.81 -31.06
CA GLU A 219 -1.80 -3.52 -30.58
C GLU A 219 -0.48 -3.70 -29.80
N LEU A 220 -0.39 -4.73 -28.97
CA LEU A 220 0.85 -5.06 -28.25
C LEU A 220 1.99 -5.41 -29.23
N LYS A 221 1.70 -6.23 -30.26
CA LYS A 221 2.67 -6.55 -31.33
C LYS A 221 3.13 -5.30 -32.06
N GLU A 222 2.20 -4.42 -32.43
CA GLU A 222 2.52 -3.17 -33.12
C GLU A 222 3.37 -2.24 -32.24
N ARG A 223 3.06 -2.11 -30.93
CA ARG A 223 3.89 -1.37 -29.98
C ARG A 223 5.30 -1.96 -29.88
N ILE A 224 5.42 -3.29 -29.82
CA ILE A 224 6.71 -3.98 -29.81
C ILE A 224 7.47 -3.72 -31.11
N GLU A 225 6.83 -3.83 -32.27
CA GLU A 225 7.45 -3.58 -33.59
C GLU A 225 7.89 -2.12 -33.75
N ASN A 226 7.07 -1.16 -33.33
CA ASN A 226 7.41 0.27 -33.30
C ASN A 226 8.59 0.55 -32.36
N PHE A 227 8.69 -0.17 -31.25
CA PHE A 227 9.82 -0.09 -30.33
C PHE A 227 11.09 -0.72 -30.92
N GLU A 228 10.98 -1.85 -31.62
CA GLU A 228 12.06 -2.48 -32.38
C GLU A 228 12.65 -1.51 -33.42
N GLN A 229 11.78 -0.80 -34.16
CA GLN A 229 12.18 0.20 -35.15
C GLN A 229 12.91 1.40 -34.50
N LYS A 230 12.43 1.89 -33.36
CA LYS A 230 13.08 2.99 -32.62
C LYS A 230 14.45 2.60 -32.07
N ILE A 231 14.61 1.40 -31.51
CA ILE A 231 15.91 0.91 -31.01
C ILE A 231 16.88 0.62 -32.16
N GLY A 232 16.38 0.17 -33.31
CA GLY A 232 17.17 -0.03 -34.52
C GLY A 232 17.81 1.26 -35.06
N PHE A 233 17.30 2.43 -34.66
CA PHE A 233 17.79 3.74 -35.09
C PHE A 233 18.77 4.41 -34.12
N ASP A 234 18.89 3.96 -32.87
CA ASP A 234 19.70 4.67 -31.86
C ASP A 234 20.49 3.71 -30.95
N SER A 235 21.56 3.14 -31.49
CA SER A 235 22.46 2.23 -30.76
C SER A 235 23.46 2.94 -29.85
N THR A 236 23.27 4.23 -29.55
CA THR A 236 24.26 5.07 -28.83
C THR A 236 23.85 5.56 -27.46
N TYR A 237 22.59 5.37 -27.02
CA TYR A 237 22.14 5.85 -25.70
C TYR A 237 22.02 4.72 -24.66
N ASP A 238 22.82 4.83 -23.60
CA ASP A 238 22.89 3.89 -22.47
C ASP A 238 21.85 4.27 -21.41
N PHE A 239 20.62 3.78 -21.56
CA PHE A 239 19.57 3.89 -20.54
C PHE A 239 19.52 2.59 -19.71
N PRO A 240 19.71 2.65 -18.37
CA PRO A 240 19.73 1.46 -17.50
C PRO A 240 18.46 0.60 -17.55
N ASP A 241 17.27 1.22 -17.65
CA ASP A 241 15.98 0.49 -17.73
C ASP A 241 15.77 -0.19 -19.09
N LEU A 242 16.32 0.39 -20.17
CA LEU A 242 16.28 -0.17 -21.52
C LEU A 242 17.17 -1.41 -21.64
N LYS A 243 18.23 -1.53 -20.84
CA LYS A 243 19.12 -2.69 -20.86
C LYS A 243 18.41 -3.97 -20.36
N SER A 244 17.61 -3.86 -19.29
CA SER A 244 16.80 -4.97 -18.78
C SER A 244 15.72 -5.40 -19.79
N LEU A 245 15.05 -4.43 -20.41
CA LEU A 245 14.08 -4.66 -21.47
C LEU A 245 14.73 -5.28 -22.71
N LYS A 246 15.92 -4.81 -23.12
CA LYS A 246 16.68 -5.32 -24.27
C LYS A 246 17.20 -6.74 -24.05
N GLU A 247 17.64 -7.09 -22.84
CA GLU A 247 18.03 -8.45 -22.48
C GLU A 247 16.83 -9.42 -22.47
N LYS A 248 15.69 -9.00 -21.89
CA LYS A 248 14.43 -9.75 -21.99
C LYS A 248 13.99 -9.90 -23.43
N PHE A 249 14.12 -8.85 -24.22
CA PHE A 249 13.75 -8.80 -25.63
C PHE A 249 14.62 -9.71 -26.50
N LEU A 250 15.95 -9.72 -26.32
CA LEU A 250 16.87 -10.65 -27.00
C LEU A 250 16.54 -12.10 -26.66
N LYS A 251 16.15 -12.37 -25.40
CA LYS A 251 15.68 -13.69 -24.96
C LYS A 251 14.36 -14.06 -25.66
N ILE A 252 13.39 -13.15 -25.75
CA ILE A 252 12.12 -13.33 -26.47
C ILE A 252 12.36 -13.55 -27.97
N LYS A 253 13.27 -12.80 -28.59
CA LYS A 253 13.64 -12.94 -30.01
C LYS A 253 14.25 -14.31 -30.34
N SER A 254 15.08 -14.87 -29.45
CA SER A 254 15.57 -16.25 -29.59
C SER A 254 14.48 -17.32 -29.39
N LEU A 255 13.38 -16.97 -28.73
CA LEU A 255 12.25 -17.86 -28.46
C LEU A 255 11.10 -17.73 -29.49
N LYS A 256 11.07 -16.64 -30.28
CA LYS A 256 10.16 -16.43 -31.44
C LYS A 256 10.17 -17.62 -32.42
N GLU A 257 11.25 -18.40 -32.47
CA GLU A 257 11.36 -19.56 -33.36
C GLU A 257 10.68 -20.85 -32.82
N LYS A 258 10.18 -20.87 -31.57
CA LYS A 258 9.62 -22.09 -30.96
C LYS A 258 8.33 -21.93 -30.13
N ILE A 259 7.98 -20.74 -29.66
CA ILE A 259 6.84 -20.51 -28.74
C ILE A 259 6.08 -19.23 -29.17
N LYS A 260 4.74 -19.23 -29.14
CA LYS A 260 3.95 -18.00 -29.34
C LYS A 260 4.35 -17.01 -28.24
N ILE A 261 4.75 -15.78 -28.60
CA ILE A 261 5.16 -14.72 -27.66
C ILE A 261 4.14 -14.54 -26.52
N SER A 262 2.85 -14.77 -26.82
CA SER A 262 1.75 -14.75 -25.85
C SER A 262 1.89 -15.76 -24.72
N GLU A 263 2.31 -16.99 -25.00
CA GLU A 263 2.52 -18.03 -23.99
C GLU A 263 3.70 -17.71 -23.07
N LEU A 264 4.76 -17.08 -23.60
CA LEU A 264 5.93 -16.70 -22.80
C LEU A 264 5.62 -15.58 -21.82
N ILE A 265 4.97 -14.52 -22.32
CA ILE A 265 4.52 -13.39 -21.49
C ILE A 265 3.52 -13.88 -20.44
N GLY A 266 2.53 -14.68 -20.88
CA GLY A 266 1.55 -15.35 -20.03
C GLY A 266 2.20 -16.13 -18.88
N THR A 267 3.19 -16.96 -19.20
CA THR A 267 3.90 -17.82 -18.25
C THR A 267 4.80 -17.04 -17.29
N GLU A 268 5.55 -16.03 -17.74
CA GLU A 268 6.44 -15.25 -16.85
C GLU A 268 5.62 -14.50 -15.79
N ILE A 269 4.49 -13.94 -16.18
CA ILE A 269 3.65 -13.12 -15.31
C ILE A 269 2.85 -13.99 -14.35
N SER A 270 2.29 -15.10 -14.84
CA SER A 270 1.66 -16.09 -13.98
C SER A 270 2.63 -16.55 -12.88
N LYS A 271 3.88 -16.86 -13.22
CA LYS A 271 4.92 -17.21 -12.22
C LYS A 271 5.19 -16.10 -11.19
N LYS A 272 5.16 -14.83 -11.58
CA LYS A 272 5.33 -13.72 -10.64
C LYS A 272 4.11 -13.60 -9.71
N LEU A 273 2.91 -13.75 -10.26
CA LEU A 273 1.64 -13.65 -9.54
C LEU A 273 1.37 -14.85 -8.63
N GLU A 274 1.81 -16.05 -9.00
CA GLU A 274 1.73 -17.28 -8.18
C GLU A 274 2.48 -17.17 -6.85
N ASN A 275 3.49 -16.28 -6.76
CA ASN A 275 4.16 -15.98 -5.49
C ASN A 275 3.33 -15.05 -4.58
N LEU A 276 2.27 -14.44 -5.11
CA LEU A 276 1.42 -13.45 -4.45
C LEU A 276 -0.03 -13.89 -4.31
N CYS A 277 -0.49 -14.92 -4.99
CA CYS A 277 -1.87 -15.38 -4.99
C CYS A 277 -1.87 -16.91 -4.98
N ASP A 278 -2.94 -17.53 -4.48
CA ASP A 278 -2.96 -18.99 -4.40
C ASP A 278 -3.29 -19.61 -5.77
N HIS A 279 -3.97 -18.85 -6.63
CA HIS A 279 -4.43 -19.30 -7.92
C HIS A 279 -4.48 -18.18 -8.96
N VAL A 280 -3.76 -18.39 -10.06
CA VAL A 280 -3.73 -17.48 -11.22
C VAL A 280 -4.03 -18.31 -12.46
N GLN A 281 -5.03 -17.90 -13.21
CA GLN A 281 -5.33 -18.44 -14.54
C GLN A 281 -5.19 -17.34 -15.58
N TYR A 282 -4.75 -17.70 -16.77
CA TYR A 282 -4.77 -16.82 -17.92
C TYR A 282 -5.29 -17.58 -19.13
N TYR A 283 -5.97 -16.87 -20.01
CA TYR A 283 -6.39 -17.39 -21.31
C TYR A 283 -6.42 -16.26 -22.35
N GLU A 284 -6.44 -16.67 -23.61
CA GLU A 284 -6.60 -15.78 -24.76
C GLU A 284 -8.07 -15.83 -25.20
N GLU A 285 -8.77 -14.69 -25.15
CA GLU A 285 -10.17 -14.54 -25.56
C GLU A 285 -10.26 -13.37 -26.54
N ASP A 286 -10.73 -13.62 -27.76
CA ASP A 286 -10.86 -12.60 -28.82
C ASP A 286 -9.60 -11.73 -29.04
N ASN A 287 -8.43 -12.37 -29.14
CA ASN A 287 -7.11 -11.72 -29.23
C ASN A 287 -6.74 -10.84 -28.02
N LYS A 288 -7.40 -10.97 -26.88
CA LYS A 288 -7.04 -10.30 -25.63
C LYS A 288 -6.49 -11.30 -24.62
N PHE A 289 -5.58 -10.83 -23.77
CA PHE A 289 -5.22 -11.59 -22.58
C PHE A 289 -6.18 -11.29 -21.46
N VAL A 290 -6.72 -12.34 -20.86
CA VAL A 290 -7.55 -12.24 -19.68
C VAL A 290 -6.89 -13.03 -18.56
N TYR A 291 -6.68 -12.36 -17.43
CA TYR A 291 -6.16 -13.00 -16.21
C TYR A 291 -7.26 -13.08 -15.16
N PHE A 292 -7.33 -14.21 -14.47
CA PHE A 292 -8.16 -14.43 -13.30
C PHE A 292 -7.25 -14.64 -12.10
N ILE A 293 -7.30 -13.69 -11.18
CA ILE A 293 -6.44 -13.68 -10.00
C ILE A 293 -7.32 -13.79 -8.77
N ASP A 294 -7.08 -14.83 -7.97
CA ASP A 294 -7.83 -15.01 -6.73
C ASP A 294 -7.44 -13.96 -5.68
N VAL A 295 -8.45 -13.40 -5.04
CA VAL A 295 -8.29 -12.49 -3.90
C VAL A 295 -9.22 -12.96 -2.80
N LYS A 296 -8.62 -13.37 -1.69
CA LYS A 296 -9.36 -13.74 -0.49
C LYS A 296 -9.94 -12.51 0.18
N THR A 297 -11.21 -12.58 0.56
CA THR A 297 -11.87 -11.50 1.30
C THR A 297 -11.79 -11.73 2.81
N PRO A 298 -12.09 -10.70 3.61
CA PRO A 298 -12.30 -10.85 5.06
C PRO A 298 -13.39 -11.84 5.47
N LYS A 299 -14.33 -12.23 4.59
CA LYS A 299 -15.34 -13.25 4.87
C LYS A 299 -14.86 -14.69 4.66
N SER A 300 -13.71 -14.89 3.99
CA SER A 300 -13.17 -16.22 3.74
C SER A 300 -12.85 -16.95 5.06
N GLN A 301 -13.24 -18.23 5.16
CA GLN A 301 -12.99 -19.06 6.36
C GLN A 301 -11.50 -19.12 6.75
N ASN A 302 -10.59 -18.91 5.79
CA ASN A 302 -9.14 -18.94 5.99
C ASN A 302 -8.48 -17.55 6.01
N TRP A 303 -9.27 -16.47 6.13
CA TRP A 303 -8.76 -15.09 6.09
C TRP A 303 -7.59 -14.87 7.06
N TYR A 304 -7.72 -15.30 8.31
CA TYR A 304 -6.68 -15.08 9.33
C TYR A 304 -5.33 -15.76 9.03
N ASN A 305 -5.35 -16.89 8.31
CA ASN A 305 -4.16 -17.65 7.96
C ASN A 305 -3.53 -17.19 6.64
N SER A 306 -4.29 -16.47 5.81
CA SER A 306 -3.88 -16.06 4.46
C SER A 306 -4.26 -14.61 4.18
N LYS A 307 -4.04 -13.74 5.18
CA LYS A 307 -4.42 -12.33 5.10
C LYS A 307 -3.76 -11.66 3.90
N PHE A 308 -4.57 -10.95 3.15
CA PHE A 308 -4.15 -10.28 1.92
C PHE A 308 -3.79 -8.83 2.23
N SER A 309 -2.49 -8.53 2.38
CA SER A 309 -2.06 -7.18 2.76
C SER A 309 -2.19 -6.20 1.59
N VAL A 310 -2.32 -4.92 1.92
CA VAL A 310 -2.39 -3.83 0.92
C VAL A 310 -1.15 -3.82 0.01
N ASN A 311 0.02 -4.15 0.54
CA ASN A 311 1.25 -4.27 -0.25
C ASN A 311 1.25 -5.49 -1.18
N LYS A 312 0.60 -6.60 -0.79
CA LYS A 312 0.45 -7.77 -1.68
C LYS A 312 -0.46 -7.38 -2.86
N LEU A 313 -1.57 -6.70 -2.57
CA LEU A 313 -2.48 -6.14 -3.57
C LEU A 313 -1.74 -5.18 -4.50
N LYS A 314 -1.01 -4.19 -3.96
CA LYS A 314 -0.23 -3.24 -4.75
C LYS A 314 0.72 -3.93 -5.72
N LYS A 315 1.48 -4.93 -5.25
CA LYS A 315 2.44 -5.68 -6.08
C LYS A 315 1.79 -6.42 -7.23
N ILE A 316 0.59 -6.97 -7.04
CA ILE A 316 -0.17 -7.61 -8.12
C ILE A 316 -0.45 -6.58 -9.21
N PHE A 317 -0.93 -5.41 -8.83
CA PHE A 317 -1.19 -4.32 -9.78
C PHE A 317 0.10 -3.79 -10.43
N GLU A 318 1.21 -3.66 -9.70
CA GLU A 318 2.52 -3.29 -10.26
C GLU A 318 3.00 -4.31 -11.31
N ILE A 319 2.78 -5.61 -11.07
CA ILE A 319 3.12 -6.67 -12.02
C ILE A 319 2.20 -6.61 -13.25
N LEU A 320 0.90 -6.41 -13.05
CA LEU A 320 -0.07 -6.30 -14.14
C LEU A 320 0.15 -5.04 -14.97
N ALA A 321 0.51 -3.91 -14.36
CA ALA A 321 0.81 -2.67 -15.06
C ALA A 321 2.01 -2.79 -16.01
N GLN A 322 2.95 -3.72 -15.77
CA GLN A 322 4.06 -4.00 -16.68
C GLN A 322 3.59 -4.53 -18.06
N LEU A 323 2.36 -5.04 -18.15
CA LEU A 323 1.74 -5.48 -19.41
C LEU A 323 0.99 -4.38 -20.15
N ASN A 324 0.63 -3.31 -19.45
CA ASN A 324 -0.18 -2.22 -20.01
C ASN A 324 0.67 -1.15 -20.73
N ILE A 325 1.98 -1.40 -20.87
CA ILE A 325 2.97 -0.52 -21.51
C ILE A 325 2.81 -0.55 -23.03
#